data_AF-A0A3B8LLZ8-F1
#
_entry.id   AF-A0A3B8LLZ8-F1
#
_cell.length_a   1.000
_cell.length_b   1.000
_cell.length_c   1.000
_cell.angle_alpha   90.00
_cell.angle_beta   90.00
_cell.angle_gamma   90.00
#
_symmetry.space_group_name_H-M   'P 1'
#
loop_
_entity.id
_entity.type
_entity.pdbx_description
1 polymer ?
#
loop_
_entity_poly.entity_id
_entity_poly.type
_entity_poly.pdbx_seq_one_letter_code
_entity_poly.pdbx_strand_id
1 'polypeptide(L)'
;MQKCLLTSMMALTVLVVWPHTVQASCYSEASAQCKTLYQQAIANCKLQYKRMKPACKQLRINKLQRCKQRKKDIVCKREGITATWQAHCRRKKALKHSTCMQSSQSSSECGKILGACRRQCFRNCSVCTMRNIAPCVTRCKEQHRACAGKSKDLKLICKRKAKQTQRLCKRRYTYAQWRSYYRCSERRLLNSLRCQHGAWDKERRCYHTASDTLRQCYRTQLSRLRLCRSRAKARCGR
;
A
#
# COMPACT_ATOMS: atom_id res chain seq x y z
N MET A 1 -14.99 97.71 -38.09
CA MET A 1 -14.96 97.10 -36.74
C MET A 1 -15.10 95.57 -36.80
N GLN A 2 -14.28 94.86 -37.59
CA GLN A 2 -14.44 93.40 -37.81
C GLN A 2 -13.18 92.59 -37.49
N LYS A 3 -12.05 93.26 -37.21
CA LYS A 3 -10.76 92.62 -36.88
C LYS A 3 -10.52 92.40 -35.39
N CYS A 4 -11.31 93.02 -34.50
CA CYS A 4 -11.17 92.85 -33.03
C CYS A 4 -11.93 91.65 -32.45
N LEU A 5 -12.88 91.06 -33.18
CA LEU A 5 -13.66 89.91 -32.69
C LEU A 5 -12.97 88.55 -32.93
N LEU A 6 -12.06 88.46 -33.90
CA LEU A 6 -11.37 87.20 -34.25
C LEU A 6 -10.18 86.89 -33.33
N THR A 7 -9.55 87.89 -32.71
CA THR A 7 -8.41 87.68 -31.81
C THR A 7 -8.83 87.26 -30.39
N SER A 8 -10.03 87.62 -29.92
CA SER A 8 -10.50 87.16 -28.59
C SER A 8 -11.01 85.71 -28.61
N MET A 9 -11.57 85.23 -29.73
CA MET A 9 -12.03 83.84 -29.85
C MET A 9 -10.89 82.81 -29.93
N MET A 10 -9.71 83.17 -30.43
CA MET A 10 -8.53 82.29 -30.45
C MET A 10 -7.82 82.18 -29.08
N ALA A 11 -7.94 83.19 -28.21
CA ALA A 11 -7.40 83.12 -26.85
C ALA A 11 -8.26 82.23 -25.92
N LEU A 12 -9.57 82.17 -26.16
CA LEU A 12 -10.51 81.35 -25.38
C LEU A 12 -10.42 79.85 -25.70
N THR A 13 -10.02 79.45 -26.90
CA THR A 13 -9.86 78.03 -27.25
C THR A 13 -8.60 77.41 -26.64
N VAL A 14 -7.53 78.19 -26.41
CA VAL A 14 -6.30 77.71 -25.76
C VAL A 14 -6.53 77.40 -24.27
N LEU A 15 -7.42 78.14 -23.59
CA LEU A 15 -7.70 77.95 -22.16
C LEU A 15 -8.64 76.76 -21.86
N VAL A 16 -9.44 76.32 -22.82
CA VAL A 16 -10.41 75.21 -22.61
C VAL A 16 -9.83 73.84 -22.99
N VAL A 17 -8.83 73.78 -23.88
CA VAL A 17 -8.25 72.50 -24.36
C VAL A 17 -7.12 71.98 -23.45
N TRP A 18 -6.40 72.86 -22.73
CA TRP A 18 -5.30 72.47 -21.85
C TRP A 18 -5.66 71.68 -20.57
N PRO A 19 -6.76 71.97 -19.83
CA PRO A 19 -7.04 71.22 -18.61
C PRO A 19 -7.40 69.75 -18.88
N HIS A 20 -7.95 69.43 -20.06
CA HIS A 20 -8.32 68.06 -20.42
C HIS A 20 -7.14 67.17 -20.82
N THR A 21 -6.09 67.73 -21.43
CA THR A 21 -4.92 66.95 -21.87
C THR A 21 -3.98 66.59 -20.72
N VAL A 22 -3.85 67.46 -19.72
CA VAL A 22 -3.06 67.22 -18.49
C VAL A 22 -3.71 66.14 -17.62
N GLN A 23 -5.04 66.15 -17.54
CA GLN A 23 -5.79 65.14 -16.78
C GLN A 23 -5.70 63.76 -17.42
N ALA A 24 -5.75 63.71 -18.75
CA ALA A 24 -5.57 62.49 -19.54
C ALA A 24 -4.12 61.95 -19.45
N SER A 25 -3.11 62.82 -19.50
CA SER A 25 -1.71 62.41 -19.37
C SER A 25 -1.41 61.87 -17.97
N CYS A 26 -1.85 62.56 -16.90
CA CYS A 26 -1.75 62.10 -15.51
C CYS A 26 -2.34 60.68 -15.32
N TYR A 27 -3.57 60.47 -15.78
CA TYR A 27 -4.23 59.18 -15.62
C TYR A 27 -3.52 58.08 -16.42
N SER A 28 -3.09 58.38 -17.65
CA SER A 28 -2.40 57.40 -18.50
C SER A 28 -1.06 56.96 -17.90
N GLU A 29 -0.29 57.89 -17.33
CA GLU A 29 0.98 57.59 -16.66
C GLU A 29 0.76 56.79 -15.37
N ALA A 30 -0.15 57.22 -14.50
CA ALA A 30 -0.46 56.50 -13.26
C ALA A 30 -1.04 55.09 -13.55
N SER A 31 -1.86 54.95 -14.58
CA SER A 31 -2.40 53.65 -15.03
C SER A 31 -1.31 52.75 -15.63
N ALA A 32 -0.34 53.33 -16.35
CA ALA A 32 0.83 52.61 -16.85
C ALA A 32 1.67 52.06 -15.70
N GLN A 33 1.96 52.88 -14.67
CA GLN A 33 2.66 52.44 -13.46
C GLN A 33 1.92 51.28 -12.76
N CYS A 34 0.60 51.37 -12.58
CA CYS A 34 -0.22 50.28 -12.04
C CYS A 34 -0.08 48.99 -12.89
N LYS A 35 -0.02 49.11 -14.22
CA LYS A 35 0.13 47.98 -15.15
C LYS A 35 1.52 47.34 -15.01
N THR A 36 2.58 48.13 -14.88
CA THR A 36 3.96 47.65 -14.71
C THR A 36 4.12 46.88 -13.40
N LEU A 37 3.62 47.43 -12.29
CA LEU A 37 3.65 46.75 -10.97
C LEU A 37 2.86 45.44 -10.99
N TYR A 38 1.69 45.42 -11.63
CA TYR A 38 0.91 44.21 -11.84
C TYR A 38 1.66 43.14 -12.64
N GLN A 39 2.34 43.55 -13.74
CA GLN A 39 3.12 42.62 -14.57
C GLN A 39 4.31 42.03 -13.81
N GLN A 40 5.04 42.85 -13.04
CA GLN A 40 6.13 42.39 -12.18
C GLN A 40 5.62 41.40 -11.11
N ALA A 41 4.51 41.72 -10.44
CA ALA A 41 3.92 40.83 -9.44
C ALA A 41 3.45 39.49 -10.03
N ILE A 42 2.87 39.48 -11.22
CA ILE A 42 2.51 38.23 -11.92
C ILE A 42 3.73 37.43 -12.32
N ALA A 43 4.80 38.08 -12.79
CA ALA A 43 6.05 37.41 -13.10
C ALA A 43 6.60 36.69 -11.85
N ASN A 44 6.52 37.34 -10.68
CA ASN A 44 6.88 36.74 -9.41
C ASN A 44 5.99 35.56 -9.02
N CYS A 45 4.65 35.67 -9.16
CA CYS A 45 3.73 34.54 -8.95
C CYS A 45 4.11 33.34 -9.84
N LYS A 46 4.41 33.58 -11.14
CA LYS A 46 4.83 32.55 -12.10
C LYS A 46 6.18 31.93 -11.73
N LEU A 47 7.14 32.74 -11.29
CA LEU A 47 8.47 32.29 -10.85
C LEU A 47 8.38 31.35 -9.65
N GLN A 48 7.56 31.67 -8.66
CA GLN A 48 7.32 30.80 -7.51
C GLN A 48 6.75 29.44 -7.94
N TYR A 49 5.75 29.43 -8.82
CA TYR A 49 5.20 28.19 -9.37
C TYR A 49 6.25 27.38 -10.15
N LYS A 50 7.04 28.04 -11.01
CA LYS A 50 8.14 27.40 -11.77
C LYS A 50 9.18 26.76 -10.84
N ARG A 51 9.47 27.37 -9.68
CA ARG A 51 10.37 26.82 -8.66
C ARG A 51 9.74 25.65 -7.89
N MET A 52 8.42 25.65 -7.65
CA MET A 52 7.74 24.56 -6.95
C MET A 52 7.57 23.29 -7.81
N LYS A 53 7.38 23.42 -9.12
CA LYS A 53 7.22 22.28 -10.05
C LYS A 53 8.33 21.22 -9.92
N PRO A 54 9.63 21.55 -9.98
CA PRO A 54 10.69 20.56 -9.78
C PRO A 54 10.70 19.98 -8.36
N ALA A 55 10.36 20.77 -7.33
CA ALA A 55 10.23 20.27 -5.97
C ALA A 55 9.12 19.20 -5.84
N CYS A 56 7.96 19.40 -6.48
CA CYS A 56 6.88 18.39 -6.51
C CYS A 56 7.34 17.09 -7.19
N LYS A 57 8.08 17.19 -8.30
CA LYS A 57 8.68 16.03 -8.97
C LYS A 57 9.71 15.32 -8.08
N GLN A 58 10.55 16.09 -7.38
CA GLN A 58 11.57 15.54 -6.49
C GLN A 58 10.96 14.81 -5.30
N LEU A 59 9.83 15.29 -4.76
CA LEU A 59 9.07 14.58 -3.71
C LEU A 59 8.66 13.17 -4.16
N ARG A 60 8.23 13.01 -5.42
CA ARG A 60 7.95 11.68 -5.99
C ARG A 60 9.20 10.83 -6.03
N ILE A 61 10.29 11.35 -6.60
CA ILE A 61 11.56 10.61 -6.76
C ILE A 61 12.06 10.11 -5.40
N ASN A 62 12.14 11.00 -4.40
CA ASN A 62 12.60 10.66 -3.06
C ASN A 62 11.71 9.60 -2.38
N LYS A 63 10.39 9.63 -2.62
CA LYS A 63 9.48 8.64 -2.06
C LYS A 63 9.59 7.28 -2.77
N LEU A 64 9.75 7.29 -4.10
CA LEU A 64 9.99 6.07 -4.88
C LEU A 64 11.32 5.41 -4.49
N GLN A 65 12.38 6.19 -4.29
CA GLN A 65 13.67 5.67 -3.81
C GLN A 65 13.54 4.99 -2.44
N ARG A 66 12.89 5.66 -1.47
CA ARG A 66 12.61 5.05 -0.15
C ARG A 66 11.82 3.75 -0.26
N CYS A 67 10.89 3.66 -1.20
CA CYS A 67 10.13 2.43 -1.41
C CYS A 67 10.90 1.33 -2.14
N LYS A 68 11.79 1.69 -3.07
CA LYS A 68 12.76 0.75 -3.64
C LYS A 68 13.65 0.17 -2.56
N GLN A 69 14.12 0.99 -1.62
CA GLN A 69 14.96 0.54 -0.51
C GLN A 69 14.19 -0.44 0.40
N ARG A 70 13.01 -0.05 0.89
CA ARG A 70 12.15 -0.93 1.70
C ARG A 70 11.80 -2.25 1.01
N LYS A 71 11.68 -2.25 -0.32
CA LYS A 71 11.45 -3.47 -1.11
C LYS A 71 12.67 -4.39 -1.14
N LYS A 72 13.89 -3.83 -1.13
CA LYS A 72 15.15 -4.60 -1.03
C LYS A 72 15.32 -5.20 0.37
N ASP A 73 14.97 -4.45 1.41
CA ASP A 73 15.08 -4.91 2.80
C ASP A 73 14.14 -6.10 3.10
N ILE A 74 13.00 -6.18 2.41
CA ILE A 74 12.05 -7.31 2.53
C ILE A 74 12.44 -8.44 1.56
N VAL A 75 13.25 -9.37 2.06
CA VAL A 75 13.63 -10.60 1.34
C VAL A 75 12.68 -11.74 1.72
N CYS A 76 11.85 -12.18 0.77
CA CYS A 76 11.04 -13.40 0.95
C CYS A 76 11.93 -14.61 0.67
N LYS A 77 12.34 -15.34 1.72
CA LYS A 77 13.14 -16.56 1.58
C LYS A 77 12.24 -17.79 1.53
N ARG A 78 12.53 -18.69 0.60
CA ARG A 78 12.02 -20.07 0.63
C ARG A 78 13.05 -20.90 1.37
N GLU A 79 12.74 -21.30 2.59
CA GLU A 79 13.64 -22.19 3.33
C GLU A 79 13.62 -23.59 2.72
N GLY A 80 14.78 -24.24 2.66
CA GLY A 80 14.85 -25.66 2.32
C GLY A 80 14.23 -26.52 3.43
N ILE A 81 14.06 -27.82 3.18
CA ILE A 81 13.68 -28.75 4.24
C ILE A 81 14.85 -28.86 5.23
N THR A 82 14.71 -28.25 6.40
CA THR A 82 15.77 -28.21 7.43
C THR A 82 16.08 -29.61 7.97
N ALA A 83 17.32 -29.82 8.42
CA ALA A 83 17.75 -31.07 9.04
C ALA A 83 16.88 -31.46 10.24
N THR A 84 16.49 -30.47 11.06
CA THR A 84 15.58 -30.64 12.20
C THR A 84 14.21 -31.16 11.77
N TRP A 85 13.66 -30.64 10.68
CA TRP A 85 12.37 -31.08 10.17
C TRP A 85 12.43 -32.45 9.51
N GLN A 86 13.53 -32.75 8.79
CA GLN A 86 13.80 -34.09 8.29
C GLN A 86 13.89 -35.10 9.44
N ALA A 87 14.57 -34.76 10.53
CA ALA A 87 14.65 -35.57 11.74
C ALA A 87 13.26 -35.77 12.35
N HIS A 88 12.42 -34.73 12.42
CA HIS A 88 11.05 -34.86 12.90
C HIS A 88 10.18 -35.80 12.03
N CYS A 89 10.22 -35.72 10.69
CA CYS A 89 9.50 -36.71 9.88
C CYS A 89 10.13 -38.12 9.95
N ARG A 90 11.44 -38.25 10.16
CA ARG A 90 12.07 -39.56 10.44
C ARG A 90 11.54 -40.14 11.76
N ARG A 91 11.45 -39.34 12.82
CA ARG A 91 10.83 -39.73 14.10
C ARG A 91 9.36 -40.13 13.92
N LYS A 92 8.56 -39.33 13.20
CA LYS A 92 7.15 -39.70 12.91
C LYS A 92 7.02 -40.97 12.09
N LYS A 93 7.90 -41.20 11.11
CA LYS A 93 7.96 -42.46 10.36
C LYS A 93 8.27 -43.62 11.29
N ALA A 94 9.27 -43.48 12.16
CA ALA A 94 9.64 -44.51 13.13
C ALA A 94 8.49 -44.81 14.09
N LEU A 95 7.84 -43.79 14.64
CA LEU A 95 6.66 -43.92 15.51
C LEU A 95 5.51 -44.64 14.79
N LYS A 96 5.17 -44.24 13.56
CA LYS A 96 4.10 -44.92 12.80
C LYS A 96 4.46 -46.34 12.39
N HIS A 97 5.74 -46.60 12.14
CA HIS A 97 6.24 -47.94 11.88
C HIS A 97 6.14 -48.83 13.12
N SER A 98 6.56 -48.33 14.30
CA SER A 98 6.46 -49.08 15.56
C SER A 98 5.00 -49.33 15.96
N THR A 99 4.12 -48.33 15.88
CA THR A 99 2.68 -48.51 16.15
C THR A 99 2.05 -49.54 15.22
N CYS A 100 2.50 -49.61 13.96
CA CYS A 100 1.94 -50.55 13.00
C CYS A 100 2.48 -51.98 13.21
N MET A 101 3.76 -52.13 13.55
CA MET A 101 4.32 -53.43 13.96
C MET A 101 3.66 -53.97 15.23
N GLN A 102 3.17 -53.08 16.10
CA GLN A 102 2.42 -53.43 17.30
C GLN A 102 0.93 -53.78 17.01
N SER A 103 0.34 -53.30 15.91
CA SER A 103 -1.09 -53.49 15.59
C SER A 103 -1.38 -54.68 14.67
N SER A 104 -0.49 -55.67 14.64
CA SER A 104 -0.39 -56.62 13.54
C SER A 104 -0.83 -58.04 13.96
N GLN A 105 -2.09 -58.17 14.41
CA GLN A 105 -2.81 -59.45 14.45
C GLN A 105 -4.31 -59.20 14.17
N SER A 106 -4.77 -59.48 12.95
CA SER A 106 -6.15 -59.90 12.71
C SER A 106 -6.33 -60.55 11.34
N SER A 107 -6.37 -61.87 11.32
CA SER A 107 -7.28 -62.67 10.48
C SER A 107 -7.38 -63.99 11.23
N SER A 108 -8.49 -64.40 11.84
CA SER A 108 -9.92 -64.16 11.67
C SER A 108 -10.56 -63.70 13.00
N GLU A 109 -11.88 -63.45 13.04
CA GLU A 109 -12.67 -62.96 14.20
C GLU A 109 -12.32 -61.57 14.79
N CYS A 110 -11.07 -61.32 15.17
CA CYS A 110 -10.68 -60.10 15.90
C CYS A 110 -10.87 -58.81 15.06
N GLY A 111 -10.73 -58.90 13.73
CA GLY A 111 -10.97 -57.77 12.81
C GLY A 111 -12.45 -57.34 12.72
N LYS A 112 -13.39 -58.26 12.94
CA LYS A 112 -14.83 -57.95 12.99
C LYS A 112 -15.19 -57.23 14.29
N ILE A 113 -14.62 -57.68 15.42
CA ILE A 113 -14.81 -57.09 16.75
C ILE A 113 -14.13 -55.70 16.84
N LEU A 114 -12.91 -55.54 16.30
CA LEU A 114 -12.24 -54.24 16.19
C LEU A 114 -12.98 -53.29 15.23
N GLY A 115 -13.60 -53.79 14.17
CA GLY A 115 -14.44 -53.00 13.27
C GLY A 115 -15.76 -52.51 13.92
N ALA A 116 -16.34 -53.30 14.82
CA ALA A 116 -17.50 -52.91 15.62
C ALA A 116 -17.11 -51.89 16.71
N CYS A 117 -16.04 -52.17 17.46
CA CYS A 117 -15.50 -51.28 18.49
C CYS A 117 -15.02 -49.94 17.91
N ARG A 118 -14.38 -49.94 16.73
CA ARG A 118 -13.97 -48.72 16.01
C ARG A 118 -15.16 -47.93 15.44
N ARG A 119 -16.32 -48.55 15.20
CA ARG A 119 -17.55 -47.83 14.81
C ARG A 119 -18.29 -47.27 16.01
N GLN A 120 -18.30 -47.96 17.17
CA GLN A 120 -18.88 -47.47 18.42
C GLN A 120 -18.05 -46.35 19.08
N CYS A 121 -16.72 -46.50 19.17
CA CYS A 121 -15.85 -45.48 19.76
C CYS A 121 -15.80 -44.18 18.96
N PHE A 122 -15.93 -44.21 17.63
CA PHE A 122 -15.92 -42.99 16.81
C PHE A 122 -17.29 -42.33 16.67
N ARG A 123 -18.41 -43.05 16.95
CA ARG A 123 -19.75 -42.46 16.96
C ARG A 123 -20.08 -41.72 18.27
N ASN A 124 -19.51 -42.16 19.39
CA ASN A 124 -19.80 -41.57 20.71
C ASN A 124 -18.68 -40.65 21.26
N CYS A 125 -17.53 -40.57 20.59
CA CYS A 125 -16.49 -39.57 20.90
C CYS A 125 -16.72 -38.28 20.12
N SER A 126 -17.78 -37.55 20.42
CA SER A 126 -17.86 -36.13 20.06
C SER A 126 -17.00 -35.26 20.98
N VAL A 127 -16.52 -35.78 22.12
CA VAL A 127 -15.65 -35.03 23.04
C VAL A 127 -14.57 -35.93 23.65
N CYS A 128 -13.34 -35.80 23.15
CA CYS A 128 -12.14 -36.33 23.80
C CYS A 128 -11.80 -35.47 25.03
N THR A 129 -12.29 -35.82 26.21
CA THR A 129 -11.74 -35.32 27.49
C THR A 129 -10.84 -36.36 28.15
N MET A 130 -9.69 -35.90 28.64
CA MET A 130 -8.53 -36.65 29.14
C MET A 130 -8.77 -37.62 30.32
N ARG A 131 -10.00 -37.77 30.85
CA ARG A 131 -10.26 -38.46 32.13
C ARG A 131 -10.39 -39.99 32.05
N ASN A 132 -10.62 -40.57 30.88
CA ASN A 132 -10.91 -42.03 30.73
C ASN A 132 -9.82 -42.83 30.01
N ILE A 133 -8.63 -42.25 29.83
CA ILE A 133 -7.54 -42.85 29.04
C ILE A 133 -6.81 -43.95 29.83
N ALA A 134 -6.65 -43.79 31.15
CA ALA A 134 -5.87 -44.69 32.00
C ALA A 134 -6.40 -46.14 32.07
N PRO A 135 -7.69 -46.41 32.38
CA PRO A 135 -8.20 -47.79 32.44
C PRO A 135 -8.24 -48.48 31.08
N CYS A 136 -8.34 -47.71 30.00
CA CYS A 136 -8.27 -48.20 28.62
C CYS A 136 -6.85 -48.68 28.27
N VAL A 137 -5.82 -47.97 28.73
CA VAL A 137 -4.41 -48.35 28.55
C VAL A 137 -4.07 -49.65 29.29
N THR A 138 -4.65 -49.88 30.47
CA THR A 138 -4.36 -51.07 31.29
C THR A 138 -4.91 -52.35 30.67
N ARG A 139 -6.18 -52.37 30.24
CA ARG A 139 -6.78 -53.53 29.52
C ARG A 139 -6.06 -53.85 28.21
N CYS A 140 -5.51 -52.81 27.57
CA CYS A 140 -4.74 -52.97 26.34
C CYS A 140 -3.37 -53.64 26.56
N LYS A 141 -2.78 -53.54 27.76
CA LYS A 141 -1.51 -54.20 28.11
C LYS A 141 -1.67 -55.68 28.43
N GLU A 142 -2.80 -56.09 29.00
CA GLU A 142 -3.10 -57.49 29.30
C GLU A 142 -3.36 -58.29 28.02
N GLN A 143 -4.15 -57.73 27.10
CA GLN A 143 -4.42 -58.34 25.80
C GLN A 143 -3.16 -58.47 24.91
N HIS A 144 -2.16 -57.62 25.13
CA HIS A 144 -0.88 -57.64 24.42
C HIS A 144 -0.01 -58.86 24.78
N ARG A 145 -0.10 -59.37 26.02
CA ARG A 145 0.72 -60.51 26.47
C ARG A 145 0.24 -61.85 25.92
N ALA A 146 -1.05 -61.97 25.62
CA ALA A 146 -1.66 -63.18 25.06
C ALA A 146 -1.27 -63.47 23.60
N CYS A 147 -0.56 -62.57 22.93
CA CYS A 147 -0.46 -62.52 21.47
C CYS A 147 0.96 -62.74 20.91
N ALA A 148 1.91 -63.24 21.70
CA ALA A 148 3.31 -63.35 21.30
C ALA A 148 3.56 -64.41 20.22
N GLY A 149 3.50 -63.98 18.95
CA GLY A 149 4.03 -64.70 17.80
C GLY A 149 3.14 -64.53 16.55
N LYS A 150 3.63 -63.86 15.48
CA LYS A 150 3.26 -64.13 14.06
C LYS A 150 3.87 -63.16 12.99
N SER A 151 4.24 -63.81 11.87
CA SER A 151 4.20 -63.49 10.40
C SER A 151 4.95 -62.30 9.74
N LYS A 152 5.61 -62.59 8.59
CA LYS A 152 6.39 -61.68 7.73
C LYS A 152 5.54 -60.66 6.92
N ASP A 153 4.30 -60.96 6.54
CA ASP A 153 3.52 -60.11 5.60
C ASP A 153 3.01 -58.81 6.22
N LEU A 154 2.62 -58.86 7.49
CA LEU A 154 2.22 -57.68 8.26
C LEU A 154 3.35 -56.64 8.36
N LYS A 155 4.60 -57.11 8.44
CA LYS A 155 5.80 -56.27 8.44
C LYS A 155 5.90 -55.43 7.16
N LEU A 156 5.57 -56.01 6.00
CA LEU A 156 5.64 -55.35 4.70
C LEU A 156 4.59 -54.24 4.55
N ILE A 157 3.35 -54.50 4.98
CA ILE A 157 2.24 -53.53 4.96
C ILE A 157 2.58 -52.31 5.83
N CYS A 158 3.13 -52.55 7.03
CA CYS A 158 3.49 -51.48 7.95
C CYS A 158 4.63 -50.60 7.44
N LYS A 159 5.63 -51.21 6.80
CA LYS A 159 6.70 -50.47 6.13
C LYS A 159 6.16 -49.53 5.03
N ARG A 160 5.18 -49.99 4.24
CA ARG A 160 4.52 -49.17 3.20
C ARG A 160 3.76 -47.98 3.81
N LYS A 161 2.93 -48.21 4.84
CA LYS A 161 2.16 -47.13 5.51
C LYS A 161 3.05 -46.07 6.17
N ALA A 162 4.15 -46.49 6.80
CA ALA A 162 5.12 -45.56 7.39
C ALA A 162 5.79 -44.68 6.31
N LYS A 163 6.18 -45.27 5.17
CA LYS A 163 6.75 -44.54 4.02
C LYS A 163 5.75 -43.57 3.41
N GLN A 164 4.48 -43.95 3.28
CA GLN A 164 3.42 -43.06 2.81
C GLN A 164 3.22 -41.85 3.73
N THR A 165 3.18 -42.08 5.05
CA THR A 165 3.06 -41.01 6.05
C THR A 165 4.24 -40.04 5.98
N GLN A 166 5.46 -40.56 5.80
CA GLN A 166 6.65 -39.72 5.60
C GLN A 166 6.54 -38.84 4.34
N ARG A 167 6.04 -39.39 3.22
CA ARG A 167 5.83 -38.61 1.98
C ARG A 167 4.78 -37.52 2.15
N LEU A 168 3.66 -37.83 2.81
CA LEU A 168 2.61 -36.85 3.11
C LEU A 168 3.11 -35.75 4.05
N CYS A 169 3.89 -36.11 5.07
CA CYS A 169 4.60 -35.17 5.95
C CYS A 169 5.37 -34.17 5.08
N LYS A 170 6.30 -34.67 4.24
CA LYS A 170 7.16 -33.86 3.35
C LYS A 170 6.35 -32.90 2.48
N ARG A 171 5.31 -33.41 1.81
CA ARG A 171 4.42 -32.59 0.97
C ARG A 171 3.76 -31.46 1.76
N ARG A 172 3.16 -31.74 2.92
CA ARG A 172 2.47 -30.72 3.74
C ARG A 172 3.40 -29.57 4.14
N TYR A 173 4.64 -29.88 4.51
CA TYR A 173 5.62 -28.84 4.85
C TYR A 173 6.04 -28.01 3.64
N THR A 174 6.33 -28.66 2.51
CA THR A 174 6.62 -27.94 1.27
C THR A 174 5.46 -27.01 0.88
N TYR A 175 4.21 -27.46 0.99
CA TYR A 175 3.03 -26.60 0.76
C TYR A 175 2.93 -25.45 1.77
N ALA A 176 3.18 -25.70 3.05
CA ALA A 176 3.17 -24.65 4.07
C ALA A 176 4.24 -23.56 3.81
N GLN A 177 5.45 -23.98 3.41
CA GLN A 177 6.52 -23.06 3.00
C GLN A 177 6.12 -22.24 1.78
N TRP A 178 5.60 -22.89 0.74
CA TRP A 178 5.09 -22.19 -0.45
C TRP A 178 4.02 -21.18 -0.08
N ARG A 179 3.05 -21.56 0.75
CA ARG A 179 1.97 -20.66 1.20
C ARG A 179 2.54 -19.45 1.94
N SER A 180 3.54 -19.63 2.80
CA SER A 180 4.22 -18.54 3.49
C SER A 180 4.96 -17.62 2.51
N TYR A 181 5.73 -18.20 1.60
CA TYR A 181 6.46 -17.47 0.56
C TYR A 181 5.53 -16.64 -0.34
N TYR A 182 4.44 -17.23 -0.81
CA TYR A 182 3.46 -16.52 -1.64
C TYR A 182 2.74 -15.40 -0.87
N ARG A 183 2.35 -15.61 0.39
CA ARG A 183 1.80 -14.52 1.23
C ARG A 183 2.81 -13.38 1.41
N CYS A 184 4.08 -13.68 1.65
CA CYS A 184 5.13 -12.66 1.74
C CYS A 184 5.23 -11.87 0.43
N SER A 185 5.28 -12.59 -0.69
CA SER A 185 5.40 -11.99 -2.04
C SER A 185 4.20 -11.12 -2.39
N GLU A 186 2.99 -11.57 -2.09
CA GLU A 186 1.74 -10.82 -2.26
C GLU A 186 1.74 -9.53 -1.42
N ARG A 187 2.06 -9.62 -0.12
CA ARG A 187 2.19 -8.42 0.73
C ARG A 187 3.24 -7.45 0.18
N ARG A 188 4.38 -7.97 -0.30
CA ARG A 188 5.43 -7.15 -0.92
C ARG A 188 4.91 -6.41 -2.15
N LEU A 189 4.13 -7.09 -3.00
CA LEU A 189 3.50 -6.49 -4.18
C LEU A 189 2.50 -5.40 -3.79
N LEU A 190 1.56 -5.69 -2.89
CA LEU A 190 0.55 -4.74 -2.43
C LEU A 190 1.19 -3.50 -1.80
N ASN A 191 2.23 -3.67 -0.99
CA ASN A 191 2.98 -2.56 -0.40
C ASN A 191 3.70 -1.72 -1.47
N SER A 192 4.25 -2.36 -2.50
CA SER A 192 4.85 -1.67 -3.65
C SER A 192 3.83 -0.80 -4.39
N LEU A 193 2.64 -1.36 -4.67
CA LEU A 193 1.54 -0.64 -5.33
C LEU A 193 1.04 0.54 -4.49
N ARG A 194 0.76 0.32 -3.19
CA ARG A 194 0.36 1.40 -2.27
C ARG A 194 1.39 2.51 -2.20
N CYS A 195 2.68 2.17 -2.19
CA CYS A 195 3.70 3.21 -2.19
C CYS A 195 3.72 4.00 -3.50
N GLN A 196 3.66 3.34 -4.65
CA GLN A 196 3.63 4.00 -5.94
C GLN A 196 2.44 4.95 -6.04
N HIS A 197 1.23 4.47 -5.73
CA HIS A 197 0.04 5.31 -5.66
C HIS A 197 0.21 6.49 -4.69
N GLY A 198 0.69 6.22 -3.48
CA GLY A 198 0.95 7.26 -2.49
C GLY A 198 2.09 8.23 -2.85
N ALA A 199 2.92 7.93 -3.85
CA ALA A 199 3.90 8.86 -4.42
C ALA A 199 3.24 9.76 -5.47
N TRP A 200 2.42 9.18 -6.36
CA TRP A 200 1.61 9.91 -7.33
C TRP A 200 0.62 10.87 -6.66
N ASP A 201 -0.08 10.43 -5.61
CA ASP A 201 -1.03 11.29 -4.88
C ASP A 201 -0.36 12.49 -4.23
N LYS A 202 0.87 12.31 -3.70
CA LYS A 202 1.63 13.42 -3.12
C LYS A 202 2.07 14.42 -4.19
N GLU A 203 2.54 13.94 -5.34
CA GLU A 203 2.88 14.79 -6.47
C GLU A 203 1.64 15.56 -6.96
N ARG A 204 0.51 14.87 -7.16
CA ARG A 204 -0.76 15.46 -7.59
C ARG A 204 -1.24 16.54 -6.64
N ARG A 205 -1.27 16.27 -5.33
CA ARG A 205 -1.64 17.28 -4.32
C ARG A 205 -0.69 18.48 -4.33
N CYS A 206 0.62 18.24 -4.43
CA CYS A 206 1.61 19.32 -4.52
C CYS A 206 1.35 20.24 -5.73
N TYR A 207 1.06 19.66 -6.90
CA TYR A 207 0.71 20.43 -8.09
C TYR A 207 -0.60 21.21 -7.94
N HIS A 208 -1.63 20.59 -7.37
CA HIS A 208 -2.91 21.27 -7.12
C HIS A 208 -2.72 22.44 -6.17
N THR A 209 -2.05 22.24 -5.04
CA THR A 209 -1.76 23.33 -4.09
C THR A 209 -0.96 24.43 -4.75
N ALA A 210 0.10 24.11 -5.51
CA ALA A 210 0.89 25.11 -6.22
C ALA A 210 0.06 25.89 -7.26
N SER A 211 -0.86 25.21 -7.95
CA SER A 211 -1.79 25.81 -8.91
C SER A 211 -2.81 26.73 -8.23
N ASP A 212 -3.34 26.32 -7.08
CA ASP A 212 -4.30 27.11 -6.30
C ASP A 212 -3.64 28.36 -5.73
N THR A 213 -2.43 28.24 -5.18
CA THR A 213 -1.63 29.40 -4.74
C THR A 213 -1.40 30.36 -5.91
N LEU A 214 -1.06 29.84 -7.09
CA LEU A 214 -0.88 30.66 -8.28
C LEU A 214 -2.18 31.40 -8.68
N ARG A 215 -3.32 30.69 -8.71
CA ARG A 215 -4.64 31.28 -9.00
C ARG A 215 -5.01 32.36 -7.98
N GLN A 216 -4.81 32.11 -6.69
CA GLN A 216 -5.04 33.11 -5.64
C GLN A 216 -4.15 34.34 -5.81
N CYS A 217 -2.87 34.13 -6.17
CA CYS A 217 -1.94 35.22 -6.49
C CYS A 217 -2.48 36.08 -7.63
N TYR A 218 -2.88 35.48 -8.76
CA TYR A 218 -3.48 36.21 -9.88
C TYR A 218 -4.73 36.99 -9.49
N ARG A 219 -5.68 36.36 -8.77
CA ARG A 219 -6.92 37.02 -8.31
C ARG A 219 -6.61 38.23 -7.43
N THR A 220 -5.65 38.09 -6.52
CA THR A 220 -5.22 39.16 -5.62
C THR A 220 -4.59 40.31 -6.40
N GLN A 221 -3.66 40.03 -7.32
CA GLN A 221 -3.00 41.07 -8.10
C GLN A 221 -3.96 41.79 -9.06
N LEU A 222 -4.92 41.07 -9.65
CA LEU A 222 -5.96 41.68 -10.48
C LEU A 222 -6.85 42.63 -9.66
N SER A 223 -7.23 42.24 -8.45
CA SER A 223 -8.01 43.07 -7.54
C SER A 223 -7.25 44.34 -7.15
N ARG A 224 -5.95 44.22 -6.86
CA ARG A 224 -5.06 45.36 -6.61
C ARG A 224 -4.93 46.27 -7.83
N LEU A 225 -4.80 45.72 -9.03
CA LEU A 225 -4.75 46.50 -10.28
C LEU A 225 -6.03 47.33 -10.47
N ARG A 226 -7.20 46.73 -10.24
CA ARG A 226 -8.50 47.43 -10.34
C ARG A 226 -8.57 48.59 -9.34
N LEU A 227 -8.18 48.34 -8.09
CA LEU A 227 -8.15 49.38 -7.05
C LEU A 227 -7.12 50.48 -7.35
N CYS A 228 -5.96 50.12 -7.89
CA CYS A 228 -4.91 51.06 -8.28
C CYS A 228 -5.42 51.98 -9.39
N ARG A 229 -6.06 51.42 -10.43
CA ARG A 229 -6.65 52.19 -11.52
C ARG A 229 -7.81 53.08 -11.06
N SER A 230 -8.68 52.59 -10.17
CA SER A 230 -9.77 53.42 -9.65
C SER A 230 -9.24 54.58 -8.80
N ARG A 231 -8.20 54.36 -8.00
CA ARG A 231 -7.50 55.42 -7.27
C ARG A 231 -6.79 56.40 -8.20
N ALA A 232 -6.12 55.93 -9.25
CA ALA A 232 -5.49 56.77 -10.26
C ALA A 232 -6.53 57.67 -10.95
N LYS A 233 -7.67 57.09 -11.33
CA LYS A 233 -8.80 57.83 -11.90
C LYS A 233 -9.35 58.89 -10.93
N ALA A 234 -9.50 58.55 -9.65
CA ALA A 234 -10.00 59.47 -8.63
C ALA A 234 -9.01 60.59 -8.28
N ARG A 235 -7.69 60.35 -8.38
CA ARG A 235 -6.65 61.34 -8.13
C ARG A 235 -6.44 62.29 -9.29
N CYS A 236 -6.42 61.77 -10.52
CA CYS A 236 -6.27 62.61 -11.70
C CYS A 236 -7.61 63.25 -12.11
N GLY A 237 -8.77 62.71 -11.73
CA GLY A 237 -10.10 63.25 -12.07
C GLY A 237 -10.66 64.31 -11.12
N ARG A 238 -9.87 64.75 -10.14
CA ARG A 238 -10.13 65.96 -9.33
C ARG A 238 -9.27 67.10 -9.87
#